data_AF-A0A538FV97-F1
#
_entry.id   AF-A0A538FV97-F1
#
_cell.length_a   1.000
_cell.length_b   1.000
_cell.length_c   1.000
_cell.angle_alpha   90.00
_cell.angle_beta   90.00
_cell.angle_gamma   90.00
#
_symmetry.space_group_name_H-M   'P 1'
#
loop_
_entity.id
_entity.type
_entity.pdbx_description
1 polymer ?
#
loop_
_entity_poly.entity_id
_entity_poly.type
_entity_poly.pdbx_seq_one_letter_code
_entity_poly.pdbx_strand_id
1 'polypeptide(L)'
;MERFRVAAVACGCLLLAACGGTTTKQASIRHATAIRLAGESDLVAAALRRGDSCAAARQARALRSQVVSAIASGSIPQSLAAPARLASSRLASRVSCTPPPAPPPTPPASLSCAQIDAQRKALEQEKHGPGKHEKGPGNAAREHEIDQEEHDLDEQRKGCK
;
A
#
# COMPACT_ATOMS: atom_id res chain seq x y z
N MET A 1 -9.65 -10.77 -49.70
CA MET A 1 -10.03 -10.82 -48.27
C MET A 1 -9.99 -9.41 -47.70
N GLU A 2 -10.98 -8.57 -48.04
CA GLU A 2 -10.99 -7.13 -47.72
C GLU A 2 -12.40 -6.65 -47.38
N ARG A 3 -13.01 -7.22 -46.33
CA ARG A 3 -14.38 -6.85 -45.91
C ARG A 3 -14.55 -6.62 -44.40
N PHE A 4 -13.45 -6.54 -43.64
CA PHE A 4 -13.49 -6.44 -42.18
C PHE A 4 -12.69 -5.25 -41.62
N ARG A 5 -12.70 -4.10 -42.32
CA ARG A 5 -12.03 -2.87 -41.82
C ARG A 5 -12.92 -1.62 -41.72
N VAL A 6 -14.23 -1.75 -41.95
CA VAL A 6 -15.14 -0.57 -41.97
C VAL A 6 -16.04 -0.47 -40.73
N ALA A 7 -16.12 -1.49 -39.87
CA ALA A 7 -17.11 -1.51 -38.78
C ALA A 7 -16.60 -1.02 -37.40
N ALA A 8 -15.35 -0.59 -37.26
CA ALA A 8 -14.76 -0.31 -35.92
C ALA A 8 -14.63 1.18 -35.55
N VAL A 9 -15.03 2.12 -36.41
CA VAL A 9 -14.81 3.57 -36.19
C VAL A 9 -16.09 4.35 -35.82
N ALA A 10 -17.26 3.72 -35.85
CA ALA A 10 -18.55 4.42 -35.67
C ALA A 10 -19.17 4.30 -34.25
N CYS A 11 -18.37 4.11 -33.20
CA CYS A 11 -18.89 3.98 -31.83
C CYS A 11 -18.24 5.02 -30.87
N GLY A 12 -18.13 6.28 -31.30
CA GLY A 12 -17.46 7.34 -30.53
C GLY A 12 -18.32 8.54 -30.11
N CYS A 13 -19.48 8.78 -30.73
CA CYS A 13 -20.15 10.09 -30.64
C CYS A 13 -21.53 10.10 -29.95
N LEU A 14 -22.03 8.99 -29.39
CA LEU A 14 -23.40 8.92 -28.85
C LEU A 14 -23.55 9.28 -27.36
N LEU A 15 -22.49 9.71 -26.67
CA LEU A 15 -22.55 10.04 -25.24
C LEU A 15 -22.76 11.53 -24.91
N LEU A 16 -22.81 12.43 -25.90
CA LEU A 16 -22.95 13.87 -25.64
C LEU A 16 -24.40 14.40 -25.58
N ALA A 17 -25.41 13.59 -25.94
CA ALA A 17 -26.80 14.05 -26.01
C ALA A 17 -27.57 14.04 -24.67
N ALA A 18 -26.96 13.63 -23.56
CA ALA A 18 -27.64 13.56 -22.25
C ALA A 18 -27.37 14.77 -21.33
N CYS A 19 -26.74 15.84 -21.84
CA CYS A 19 -26.61 17.12 -21.13
C CYS A 19 -27.51 18.19 -21.76
N GLY A 20 -28.77 17.86 -22.06
CA GLY A 20 -29.77 18.78 -22.60
C GLY A 20 -30.70 19.28 -21.50
N GLY A 21 -30.38 20.43 -20.90
CA GLY A 21 -31.22 21.07 -19.89
C GLY A 21 -32.42 21.78 -20.53
N THR A 22 -33.63 21.46 -20.08
CA THR A 22 -34.85 22.22 -20.40
C THR A 22 -34.83 23.55 -19.65
N THR A 23 -35.26 24.63 -20.32
CA THR A 23 -35.34 26.02 -19.80
C THR A 23 -36.38 26.17 -18.69
N THR A 24 -36.10 25.56 -17.54
CA THR A 24 -36.72 25.86 -16.25
C THR A 24 -35.61 26.45 -15.39
N LYS A 25 -35.89 27.39 -14.47
CA LYS A 25 -34.88 27.85 -13.50
C LYS A 25 -34.39 26.64 -12.70
N GLN A 26 -33.28 26.04 -13.15
CA GLN A 26 -32.71 24.85 -12.55
C GLN A 26 -32.23 25.23 -11.15
N ALA A 27 -32.57 24.41 -10.15
CA ALA A 27 -31.94 24.55 -8.85
C ALA A 27 -30.42 24.49 -9.03
N SER A 28 -29.71 25.54 -8.62
CA SER A 28 -28.27 25.66 -8.82
C SER A 28 -27.54 25.55 -7.49
N ILE A 29 -26.42 24.85 -7.51
CA ILE A 29 -25.51 24.76 -6.38
C ILE A 29 -24.74 26.09 -6.31
N ARG A 30 -24.48 26.60 -5.10
CA ARG A 30 -23.63 27.79 -4.92
C ARG A 30 -22.29 27.58 -5.64
N HIS A 31 -21.89 28.51 -6.50
CA HIS A 31 -20.72 28.35 -7.38
C HIS A 31 -19.45 27.88 -6.65
N ALA A 32 -19.09 28.55 -5.55
CA ALA A 32 -17.92 28.17 -4.75
C ALA A 32 -17.99 26.73 -4.20
N THR A 33 -19.21 26.26 -3.89
CA THR A 33 -19.43 24.87 -3.45
C THR A 33 -19.25 23.92 -4.62
N ALA A 34 -19.80 24.22 -5.80
CA ALA A 34 -19.62 23.39 -6.99
C ALA A 34 -18.14 23.22 -7.36
N ILE A 35 -17.36 24.30 -7.38
CA ILE A 35 -15.92 24.26 -7.67
C ILE A 35 -15.17 23.41 -6.65
N ARG A 36 -15.46 23.58 -5.36
CA ARG A 36 -14.84 22.77 -4.30
C ARG A 36 -15.14 21.28 -4.46
N LEU A 37 -16.40 20.91 -4.69
CA LEU A 37 -16.79 19.51 -4.87
C LEU A 37 -16.19 18.89 -6.14
N ALA A 38 -16.04 19.68 -7.21
CA ALA A 38 -15.35 19.26 -8.42
C ALA A 38 -13.86 18.98 -8.15
N GLY A 39 -13.17 19.91 -7.48
CA GLY A 39 -11.75 19.73 -7.13
C GLY A 39 -11.50 18.49 -6.25
N GLU A 40 -12.38 18.21 -5.29
CA GLU A 40 -12.31 16.98 -4.47
C GLU A 40 -12.54 15.71 -5.30
N SER A 41 -13.41 15.77 -6.30
CA SER A 41 -13.62 14.66 -7.24
C SER A 41 -12.37 14.42 -8.09
N ASP A 42 -11.68 15.50 -8.50
CA ASP A 42 -10.42 15.42 -9.24
C ASP A 42 -9.29 14.83 -8.38
N LEU A 43 -9.26 15.13 -7.08
CA LEU A 43 -8.32 14.52 -6.15
C LEU A 43 -8.52 13.00 -6.06
N VAL A 44 -9.77 12.54 -5.91
CA VAL A 44 -10.10 11.11 -5.93
C VAL A 44 -9.65 10.47 -7.24
N ALA A 45 -9.96 11.11 -8.38
CA ALA A 45 -9.57 10.60 -9.70
C ALA A 45 -8.04 10.54 -9.85
N ALA A 46 -7.32 11.54 -9.35
CA ALA A 46 -5.86 11.58 -9.40
C ALA A 46 -5.23 10.49 -8.52
N ALA A 47 -5.78 10.24 -7.33
CA ALA A 47 -5.33 9.15 -6.46
C ALA A 47 -5.56 7.78 -7.11
N LEU A 48 -6.73 7.56 -7.72
CA LEU A 48 -7.03 6.34 -8.48
C LEU A 48 -6.07 6.13 -9.65
N ARG A 49 -5.78 7.18 -10.43
CA ARG A 49 -4.82 7.11 -11.55
C ARG A 49 -3.40 6.76 -11.12
N ARG A 50 -3.01 7.15 -9.90
CA ARG A 50 -1.69 6.81 -9.31
C ARG A 50 -1.66 5.44 -8.62
N GLY A 51 -2.78 4.70 -8.60
CA GLY A 51 -2.88 3.43 -7.88
C GLY A 51 -2.96 3.57 -6.36
N ASP A 52 -3.09 4.80 -5.83
CA ASP A 52 -3.22 5.06 -4.40
C ASP A 52 -4.67 4.88 -3.95
N SER A 53 -5.09 3.61 -3.90
CA SER A 53 -6.46 3.21 -3.55
C SER A 53 -6.88 3.68 -2.15
N CYS A 54 -5.93 3.79 -1.22
CA CYS A 54 -6.19 4.20 0.15
C CYS A 54 -6.35 5.71 0.30
N ALA A 55 -5.55 6.53 -0.41
CA ALA A 55 -5.82 7.96 -0.49
C ALA A 55 -7.14 8.25 -1.21
N ALA A 56 -7.43 7.54 -2.30
CA ALA A 56 -8.69 7.68 -3.02
C ALA A 56 -9.89 7.36 -2.12
N ALA A 57 -9.82 6.29 -1.34
CA ALA A 57 -10.90 5.89 -0.43
C ALA A 57 -11.12 6.93 0.68
N ARG A 58 -10.04 7.54 1.20
CA ARG A 58 -10.13 8.60 2.22
C ARG A 58 -10.76 9.86 1.63
N GLN A 59 -10.32 10.28 0.45
CA GLN A 59 -10.85 11.45 -0.27
C GLN A 59 -12.33 11.25 -0.66
N ALA A 60 -12.73 10.07 -1.11
CA ALA A 60 -14.13 9.78 -1.46
C ALA A 60 -15.06 9.87 -0.24
N ARG A 61 -14.61 9.43 0.95
CA ARG A 61 -15.35 9.60 2.21
C ARG A 61 -15.43 11.07 2.62
N ALA A 62 -14.34 11.83 2.45
CA ALA A 62 -14.32 13.27 2.70
C ALA A 62 -15.31 14.02 1.79
N LEU A 63 -15.32 13.72 0.49
CA LEU A 63 -16.27 14.29 -0.47
C LEU A 63 -17.73 14.02 -0.03
N ARG A 64 -18.04 12.79 0.40
CA ARG A 64 -19.38 12.46 0.92
C ARG A 64 -19.76 13.30 2.14
N SER A 65 -18.85 13.47 3.10
CA SER A 65 -19.07 14.34 4.26
C SER A 65 -19.32 15.80 3.85
N GLN A 66 -18.53 16.29 2.90
CA GLN A 66 -18.66 17.65 2.36
C GLN A 66 -20.00 17.87 1.65
N VAL A 67 -20.52 16.88 0.91
CA VAL A 67 -21.86 16.93 0.31
C VAL A 67 -22.94 17.02 1.39
N VAL A 68 -22.85 16.21 2.44
CA VAL A 68 -23.81 16.24 3.55
C VAL A 68 -23.82 17.61 4.22
N SER A 69 -22.64 18.19 4.50
CA SER A 69 -22.52 19.53 5.07
C SER A 69 -23.03 20.63 4.11
N ALA A 70 -22.76 20.51 2.82
CA ALA A 70 -23.25 21.47 1.82
C ALA A 70 -24.78 21.45 1.69
N ILE A 71 -25.42 20.30 1.88
CA ILE A 71 -26.88 20.19 1.95
C ILE A 71 -27.40 20.83 3.24
N ALA A 72 -26.79 20.51 4.39
CA ALA A 72 -27.22 21.04 5.69
C ALA A 72 -27.11 22.59 5.76
N SER A 73 -26.09 23.16 5.11
CA SER A 73 -25.89 24.61 5.01
C SER A 73 -26.73 25.29 3.90
N GLY A 74 -27.56 24.54 3.16
CA GLY A 74 -28.33 25.06 2.03
C GLY A 74 -27.50 25.46 0.81
N SER A 75 -26.20 25.14 0.78
CA SER A 75 -25.34 25.38 -0.38
C SER A 75 -25.68 24.48 -1.57
N ILE A 76 -26.24 23.30 -1.28
CA ILE A 76 -26.90 22.42 -2.24
C ILE A 76 -28.41 22.53 -1.99
N PRO A 77 -29.21 22.98 -2.97
CA PRO A 77 -30.66 23.04 -2.86
C PRO A 77 -31.27 21.67 -2.52
N GLN A 78 -32.38 21.67 -1.77
CA GLN A 78 -33.01 20.43 -1.30
C GLN A 78 -33.47 19.52 -2.46
N SER A 79 -33.87 20.10 -3.60
CA SER A 79 -34.20 19.35 -4.82
C SER A 79 -33.02 18.54 -5.38
N LEU A 80 -31.78 18.94 -5.07
CA LEU A 80 -30.55 18.24 -5.45
C LEU A 80 -29.95 17.39 -4.32
N ALA A 81 -30.50 17.45 -3.11
CA ALA A 81 -29.91 16.80 -1.94
C ALA A 81 -29.88 15.27 -2.07
N ALA A 82 -30.99 14.66 -2.48
CA ALA A 82 -31.08 13.21 -2.69
C ALA A 82 -30.11 12.71 -3.77
N PRO A 83 -30.09 13.25 -5.00
CA PRO A 83 -29.14 12.81 -6.01
C PRO A 83 -27.67 13.06 -5.61
N ALA A 84 -27.35 14.18 -4.95
CA ALA A 84 -25.99 14.45 -4.49
C ALA A 84 -25.53 13.46 -3.41
N ARG A 85 -26.41 13.12 -2.44
CA ARG A 85 -26.13 12.08 -1.43
C ARG A 85 -25.94 10.71 -2.06
N LEU A 86 -26.78 10.35 -3.03
CA LEU A 86 -26.68 9.07 -3.71
C LEU A 86 -25.37 8.95 -4.49
N ALA A 87 -25.03 9.96 -5.28
CA ALA A 87 -23.81 9.99 -6.09
C ALA A 87 -22.54 9.88 -5.22
N SER A 88 -22.44 10.71 -4.17
CA SER A 88 -21.29 10.70 -3.26
C SER A 88 -21.18 9.41 -2.44
N SER A 89 -22.32 8.85 -2.01
CA SER A 89 -22.33 7.56 -1.29
C SER A 89 -21.90 6.40 -2.19
N ARG A 90 -22.38 6.38 -3.43
CA ARG A 90 -21.99 5.36 -4.43
C ARG A 90 -20.52 5.45 -4.80
N LEU A 91 -19.95 6.65 -4.89
CA LEU A 91 -18.51 6.81 -5.10
C LEU A 91 -17.73 6.25 -3.91
N ALA A 92 -18.07 6.67 -2.69
CA ALA A 92 -17.38 6.21 -1.48
C ALA A 92 -17.47 4.70 -1.27
N SER A 93 -18.57 4.05 -1.69
CA SER A 93 -18.72 2.60 -1.57
C SER A 93 -17.98 1.80 -2.64
N ARG A 94 -17.61 2.42 -3.77
CA ARG A 94 -16.88 1.77 -4.87
C ARG A 94 -15.37 1.85 -4.72
N VAL A 95 -14.88 2.78 -3.91
CA VAL A 95 -13.44 2.98 -3.71
C VAL A 95 -13.00 2.26 -2.44
N SER A 96 -12.39 1.08 -2.63
CA SER A 96 -11.81 0.29 -1.55
C SER A 96 -10.31 0.58 -1.41
N CYS A 97 -9.83 0.67 -0.17
CA CYS A 97 -8.39 0.71 0.12
C CYS A 97 -7.86 -0.72 0.08
N THR A 98 -6.90 -0.97 -0.80
CA THR A 98 -6.14 -2.21 -0.84
C THR A 98 -4.70 -1.87 -0.44
N PRO A 99 -4.24 -2.28 0.75
CA PRO A 99 -2.87 -2.04 1.17
C PRO A 99 -1.89 -2.77 0.23
N PRO A 100 -0.66 -2.24 0.04
CA PRO A 100 0.36 -2.94 -0.72
C PRO A 100 0.66 -4.30 -0.06
N PRO A 101 1.05 -5.31 -0.86
CA PRO A 101 1.47 -6.59 -0.31
C PRO A 101 2.64 -6.38 0.65
N ALA A 102 2.68 -7.18 1.73
CA ALA A 102 3.81 -7.17 2.63
C ALA A 102 5.11 -7.45 1.85
N PRO A 103 6.23 -6.78 2.18
CA PRO A 103 7.50 -7.11 1.58
C PRO A 103 7.81 -8.59 1.86
N PRO A 104 8.50 -9.27 0.93
CA PRO A 104 8.96 -10.64 1.18
C PRO A 104 9.82 -10.66 2.45
N PRO A 105 9.81 -11.75 3.22
CA PRO A 105 10.70 -11.88 4.37
C PRO A 105 12.13 -11.69 3.88
N THR A 106 12.87 -10.79 4.54
CA THR A 106 14.31 -10.66 4.31
C THR A 106 14.93 -12.02 4.62
N PRO A 107 15.70 -12.63 3.70
CA PRO A 107 16.43 -13.84 4.05
C PRO A 107 17.33 -13.53 5.26
N PRO A 108 17.53 -14.50 6.17
CA PRO A 108 18.47 -14.32 7.27
C PRO A 108 19.80 -13.88 6.67
N ALA A 109 20.40 -12.83 7.25
CA ALA A 109 21.72 -12.40 6.82
C ALA A 109 22.68 -13.58 6.98
N SER A 110 23.07 -14.20 5.86
CA SER A 110 24.17 -15.15 5.88
C SER A 110 25.39 -14.39 6.36
N LEU A 111 26.05 -14.92 7.39
CA LEU A 111 27.35 -14.40 7.80
C LEU A 111 28.26 -14.44 6.57
N SER A 112 28.91 -13.32 6.25
CA SER A 112 29.96 -13.31 5.24
C SER A 112 31.11 -14.21 5.69
N CYS A 113 31.90 -14.72 4.75
CA CYS A 113 33.06 -15.56 5.07
C CYS A 113 34.02 -14.89 6.07
N ALA A 114 34.18 -13.55 5.97
CA ALA A 114 34.96 -12.78 6.93
C ALA A 114 34.36 -12.76 8.35
N GLN A 115 33.02 -12.76 8.46
CA GLN A 115 32.33 -12.85 9.76
C GLN A 115 32.40 -14.27 10.34
N ILE A 116 32.30 -15.30 9.50
CA ILE A 116 32.48 -16.70 9.90
C ILE A 116 33.91 -16.92 10.45
N ASP A 117 34.93 -16.44 9.74
CA ASP A 117 36.33 -16.53 10.18
C ASP A 117 36.58 -15.75 11.49
N ALA A 118 35.98 -14.56 11.63
CA ALA A 118 36.10 -13.76 12.85
C ALA A 118 35.43 -14.43 14.06
N GLN A 119 34.27 -15.06 13.87
CA GLN A 119 33.54 -15.74 14.93
C GLN A 119 34.27 -17.01 15.38
N ARG A 120 34.77 -17.82 14.43
CA ARG A 120 35.61 -18.99 14.72
C ARG A 120 36.84 -18.61 15.56
N LYS A 121 37.53 -17.52 15.18
CA LYS A 121 38.70 -17.04 15.91
C LYS A 121 38.37 -16.57 17.33
N ALA A 122 37.22 -15.93 17.53
CA ALA A 122 36.76 -15.54 18.87
C ALA A 122 36.48 -16.77 19.75
N LEU A 123 35.89 -17.81 19.16
CA LEU A 123 35.57 -19.05 19.84
C LEU A 123 36.83 -19.85 20.24
N GLU A 124 37.85 -19.88 19.38
CA GLU A 124 39.17 -20.44 19.70
C GLU A 124 39.86 -19.67 20.84
N GLN A 125 39.71 -18.34 20.88
CA GLN A 125 40.25 -17.53 21.98
C GLN A 125 39.55 -17.83 23.32
N GLU A 126 38.23 -18.03 23.31
CA GLU A 126 37.49 -18.45 24.49
C GLU A 126 37.95 -19.83 24.96
N LYS A 127 38.13 -20.78 24.02
CA LYS A 127 38.65 -22.11 24.30
C LYS A 127 40.05 -22.09 24.91
N HIS A 128 40.90 -21.10 24.62
CA HIS A 128 42.27 -21.02 25.16
C HIS A 128 42.44 -20.01 26.32
N GLY A 129 41.34 -19.47 26.85
CA GLY A 129 41.36 -18.51 27.95
C GLY A 129 41.90 -19.08 29.28
N PRO A 130 42.35 -18.21 30.22
CA PRO A 130 43.14 -18.57 31.41
C PRO A 130 42.39 -19.31 32.55
N GLY A 131 41.27 -19.99 32.28
CA GLY A 131 40.42 -20.64 33.29
C GLY A 131 40.51 -22.18 33.40
N LYS A 132 41.41 -22.85 32.67
CA LYS A 132 41.40 -24.32 32.45
C LYS A 132 41.70 -25.23 33.66
N HIS A 133 41.83 -24.72 34.88
CA HIS A 133 42.29 -25.51 36.02
C HIS A 133 41.21 -25.97 37.02
N GLU A 134 39.92 -25.74 36.75
CA GLU A 134 38.84 -26.24 37.60
C GLU A 134 37.97 -27.27 36.84
N LYS A 135 38.12 -28.56 37.18
CA LYS A 135 37.26 -29.65 36.66
C LYS A 135 35.90 -29.60 37.37
N GLY A 136 34.92 -28.97 36.75
CA GLY A 136 33.52 -28.97 37.18
C GLY A 136 32.58 -29.42 36.05
N PRO A 137 31.40 -30.00 36.35
CA PRO A 137 30.46 -30.48 35.34
C PRO A 137 29.94 -29.38 34.39
N GLY A 138 29.94 -28.11 34.83
CA GLY A 138 29.57 -26.97 33.99
C GLY A 138 30.59 -26.62 32.91
N ASN A 139 31.88 -26.89 33.14
CA ASN A 139 32.95 -26.56 32.18
C ASN A 139 32.96 -27.55 31.00
N ALA A 140 32.66 -28.82 31.26
CA ALA A 140 32.54 -29.84 30.20
C ALA A 140 31.33 -29.58 29.28
N ALA A 141 30.20 -29.12 29.81
CA ALA A 141 29.03 -28.77 29.02
C ALA A 141 29.29 -27.56 28.11
N ARG A 142 29.95 -26.53 28.65
CA ARG A 142 30.37 -25.35 27.87
C ARG A 142 31.39 -25.68 26.79
N GLU A 143 32.34 -26.57 27.07
CA GLU A 143 33.32 -27.03 26.08
C GLU A 143 32.65 -27.78 24.93
N HIS A 144 31.66 -28.63 25.21
CA HIS A 144 30.86 -29.31 24.19
C HIS A 144 30.01 -28.33 23.34
N GLU A 145 29.48 -27.27 23.95
CA GLU A 145 28.74 -26.22 23.23
C GLU A 145 29.64 -25.43 22.29
N ILE A 146 30.85 -25.08 22.75
CA ILE A 146 31.89 -24.44 21.94
C ILE A 146 32.32 -25.33 20.77
N ASP A 147 32.58 -26.62 21.01
CA ASP A 147 32.98 -27.55 19.95
C ASP A 147 31.86 -27.74 18.89
N GLN A 148 30.59 -27.69 19.31
CA GLN A 148 29.45 -27.73 18.41
C GLN A 148 29.35 -26.45 17.55
N GLU A 149 29.51 -25.27 18.16
CA GLU A 149 29.48 -24.00 17.44
C GLU A 149 30.65 -23.87 16.44
N GLU A 150 31.84 -24.37 16.78
CA GLU A 150 32.97 -24.45 15.85
C GLU A 150 32.65 -25.32 14.64
N HIS A 151 32.04 -26.50 14.86
CA HIS A 151 31.62 -27.41 13.79
C HIS A 151 30.62 -26.75 12.83
N ASP A 152 29.61 -26.07 13.38
CA ASP A 152 28.58 -25.40 12.58
C ASP A 152 29.15 -24.23 11.75
N LEU A 153 30.15 -23.52 12.27
CA LEU A 153 30.87 -22.48 11.54
C LEU A 153 31.77 -23.05 10.43
N ASP A 154 32.40 -24.20 10.67
CA ASP A 154 33.20 -24.89 9.65
C ASP A 154 32.34 -25.39 8.48
N GLU A 155 31.13 -25.90 8.75
CA GLU A 155 30.15 -26.25 7.70
C GLU A 155 29.73 -25.01 6.89
N GLN A 156 29.46 -23.88 7.55
CA GLN A 156 29.15 -22.62 6.86
C GLN A 156 30.34 -22.11 6.02
N ARG A 157 31.56 -22.28 6.52
CA ARG A 157 32.80 -21.90 5.83
C ARG A 157 33.10 -22.76 4.60
N LYS A 158 32.64 -24.02 4.55
CA LYS A 158 32.77 -24.85 3.34
C LYS A 158 32.04 -24.23 2.14
N GLY A 159 30.97 -23.48 2.38
CA GLY A 159 30.26 -22.71 1.35
C GLY A 159 31.03 -21.50 0.81
N CYS A 160 32.19 -21.16 1.37
CA CYS A 160 33.05 -20.05 0.97
C CYS A 160 34.20 -20.42 0.01
N LYS A 161 34.35 -21.71 -0.36
CA LYS A 161 35.43 -22.20 -1.21
C LYS A 161 34.99 -22.44 -2.66
#